data_AF-A0A3C0I9W1-F1
#
_entry.id   AF-A0A3C0I9W1-F1
#
_cell.length_a   1.000
_cell.length_b   1.000
_cell.length_c   1.000
_cell.angle_alpha   90.00
_cell.angle_beta   90.00
_cell.angle_gamma   90.00
#
_symmetry.space_group_name_H-M   'P 1'
#
loop_
_entity.id
_entity.type
_entity.pdbx_description
1 polymer ?
#
loop_
_entity_poly.entity_id
_entity_poly.type
_entity_poly.pdbx_seq_one_letter_code
_entity_poly.pdbx_strand_id
1 'polypeptide(L)'
;MLLQDLPAVHRVTPALWQTWQGQDVFLTTARDPWAYHFDAGNYTPASQLSYEEALQHIQDCKFLKVARRLPLDAYEQLPEFCLSSAQLFLEPLF
;
A
#
# COMPACT_ATOMS: atom_id res chain seq x y z
N MET A 1 24.72 3.84 12.99
CA MET A 1 23.53 2.97 12.92
C MET A 1 23.28 2.73 11.44
N LEU A 2 23.61 1.54 10.95
CA LEU A 2 23.33 1.18 9.56
C LEU A 2 21.81 1.05 9.41
N LEU A 3 21.24 1.39 8.25
CA LEU A 3 19.80 1.25 7.94
C LEU A 3 19.24 -0.18 8.19
N GLN A 4 20.14 -1.14 8.41
CA GLN A 4 19.91 -2.57 8.64
C GLN A 4 19.50 -2.89 10.10
N ASP A 5 19.78 -1.98 11.04
CA ASP A 5 19.54 -2.18 12.48
C ASP A 5 18.23 -1.55 12.98
N LEU A 6 17.46 -0.92 12.10
CA LEU A 6 16.12 -0.45 12.46
C LEU A 6 15.23 -1.70 12.59
N PRO A 7 14.57 -1.96 13.73
CA PRO A 7 13.57 -3.01 13.80
C PRO A 7 12.60 -2.78 12.66
N ALA A 8 12.24 -3.83 11.91
CA ALA A 8 11.24 -3.74 10.86
C ALA A 8 9.99 -3.15 11.47
N VAL A 9 9.80 -1.83 11.33
CA VAL A 9 8.66 -1.17 11.92
C VAL A 9 7.50 -1.57 11.04
N HIS A 10 6.83 -2.65 11.39
CA HIS A 10 5.53 -2.99 10.85
C HIS A 10 4.56 -1.90 11.32
N ARG A 11 4.57 -0.73 10.66
CA ARG A 11 3.67 0.40 10.93
C ARG A 11 2.28 0.18 10.35
N VAL A 12 2.06 -0.93 9.65
CA VAL A 12 0.72 -1.36 9.25
C VAL A 12 0.03 -1.94 10.48
N THR A 13 -0.63 -1.08 11.23
CA THR A 13 -1.47 -1.49 12.37
C THR A 13 -2.81 -2.05 11.87
N PRO A 14 -3.54 -2.82 12.69
CA PRO A 14 -4.90 -3.25 12.33
C PRO A 14 -5.84 -2.08 12.01
N ALA A 15 -5.69 -0.96 12.71
CA ALA A 15 -6.48 0.25 12.45
C ALA A 15 -6.15 0.88 11.09
N LEU A 16 -4.86 0.98 10.74
CA LEU A 16 -4.45 1.45 9.42
C LEU A 16 -4.94 0.52 8.32
N TRP A 17 -4.85 -0.79 8.54
CA TRP A 17 -5.36 -1.80 7.63
C TRP A 17 -6.86 -1.64 7.38
N GLN A 18 -7.65 -1.47 8.45
CA GLN A 18 -9.09 -1.27 8.35
C GLN A 18 -9.43 -0.01 7.54
N THR A 19 -8.68 1.08 7.70
CA THR A 19 -8.83 2.28 6.87
C THR A 19 -8.59 1.98 5.40
N TRP A 20 -7.54 1.21 5.07
CA TRP A 20 -7.26 0.83 3.67
C TRP A 20 -8.32 -0.09 3.07
N GLN A 21 -8.89 -1.03 3.84
CA GLN A 21 -9.98 -1.89 3.38
C GLN A 21 -11.25 -1.11 3.04
N GLY A 22 -11.49 0.02 3.73
CA GLY A 22 -12.61 0.93 3.45
C GLY A 22 -12.36 1.91 2.30
N GLN A 23 -11.20 1.85 1.65
CA GLN A 23 -10.78 2.79 0.61
C GLN A 23 -10.35 2.00 -0.66
N ASP A 24 -10.24 2.69 -1.79
CA ASP A 24 -9.75 2.10 -3.05
C ASP A 24 -8.22 1.92 -3.04
N VAL A 25 -7.72 1.14 -2.07
CA VAL A 25 -6.30 0.84 -1.86
C VAL A 25 -5.98 -0.56 -2.37
N PHE A 26 -4.86 -0.69 -3.06
CA PHE A 26 -4.34 -1.92 -3.61
C PHE A 26 -2.97 -2.22 -3.02
N LEU A 27 -2.72 -3.50 -2.73
CA LEU A 27 -1.43 -4.01 -2.31
C LEU A 27 -0.79 -4.75 -3.46
N THR A 28 0.51 -4.58 -3.65
CA THR A 28 1.23 -5.44 -4.58
C THR A 28 1.31 -6.87 -4.04
N THR A 29 1.22 -7.84 -4.95
CA THR A 29 1.47 -9.26 -4.68
C THR A 29 2.80 -9.73 -5.28
N ALA A 30 3.50 -8.88 -6.04
CA ALA A 30 4.81 -9.21 -6.57
C ALA A 30 5.84 -9.36 -5.45
N ARG A 31 6.75 -10.33 -5.66
CA ARG A 31 7.94 -10.53 -4.83
C ARG A 31 9.10 -9.61 -5.23
N ASP A 32 9.02 -8.99 -6.41
CA ASP A 32 10.02 -8.06 -6.91
C ASP A 32 9.58 -6.61 -6.65
N PRO A 33 10.35 -5.81 -5.87
CA PRO A 33 10.04 -4.41 -5.61
C PRO A 33 10.14 -3.52 -6.86
N TRP A 34 10.58 -4.04 -8.01
CA TRP A 34 10.63 -3.31 -9.27
C TRP A 34 9.57 -3.76 -10.28
N ALA A 35 8.64 -4.65 -9.92
CA ALA A 35 7.49 -4.93 -10.78
C ALA A 35 6.59 -3.69 -10.93
N TYR A 36 6.48 -3.14 -12.15
CA TYR A 36 5.78 -1.87 -12.42
C TYR A 36 4.38 -2.04 -13.01
N HIS A 37 4.00 -3.24 -13.46
CA HIS A 37 2.72 -3.45 -14.14
C HIS A 37 1.55 -3.32 -13.15
N PHE A 38 0.60 -2.43 -13.40
CA PHE A 38 -0.59 -2.31 -12.57
C PHE A 38 -1.71 -3.19 -13.14
N ASP A 39 -1.70 -4.47 -12.80
CA ASP A 39 -2.68 -5.46 -13.24
C ASP A 39 -3.10 -6.39 -12.08
N ALA A 40 -4.11 -7.23 -12.32
CA ALA A 40 -4.66 -8.15 -11.32
C ALA A 40 -3.68 -9.27 -10.90
N GLY A 41 -2.60 -9.50 -11.66
CA GLY A 41 -1.53 -10.43 -11.27
C GLY A 41 -0.51 -9.79 -10.34
N ASN A 42 -0.45 -8.46 -10.28
CA ASN A 42 0.53 -7.72 -9.50
C ASN A 42 -0.07 -6.90 -8.35
N TYR A 43 -1.37 -6.59 -8.38
CA TYR A 43 -2.07 -5.82 -7.35
C TYR A 43 -3.41 -6.44 -6.97
N THR A 44 -3.65 -6.55 -5.66
CA THR A 44 -4.91 -7.02 -5.08
C THR A 44 -5.54 -5.92 -4.24
N PRO A 45 -6.85 -5.65 -4.34
CA PRO A 45 -7.55 -4.72 -3.45
C PRO A 45 -7.34 -5.11 -1.98
N ALA A 46 -7.09 -4.13 -1.10
CA ALA A 46 -6.93 -4.38 0.33
C ALA A 46 -8.18 -5.04 0.94
N SER A 47 -9.35 -4.70 0.43
CA SER A 47 -10.65 -5.30 0.82
C SER A 47 -10.77 -6.80 0.52
N GLN A 48 -9.89 -7.36 -0.31
CA GLN A 48 -9.87 -8.79 -0.65
C GLN A 48 -8.80 -9.58 0.11
N LEU A 49 -7.99 -8.91 0.94
CA LEU A 49 -6.95 -9.53 1.75
C LEU A 49 -7.32 -9.41 3.23
N SER A 50 -7.03 -10.46 4.00
CA SER A 50 -6.98 -10.39 5.46
C SER A 50 -5.74 -9.61 5.92
N TYR A 51 -5.80 -9.12 7.15
CA TYR A 51 -4.66 -8.42 7.76
C TYR A 51 -3.45 -9.36 7.91
N GLU A 52 -3.71 -10.63 8.24
CA GLU A 52 -2.69 -11.67 8.38
C GLU A 52 -1.99 -11.98 7.05
N GLU A 53 -2.74 -12.08 5.95
CA GLU A 53 -2.17 -12.27 4.61
C GLU A 53 -1.27 -11.09 4.20
N ALA A 54 -1.71 -9.86 4.49
CA ALA A 54 -0.91 -8.67 4.23
C ALA A 54 0.37 -8.63 5.07
N LEU A 55 0.28 -8.95 6.37
CA LEU A 55 1.44 -9.03 7.25
C LEU A 55 2.43 -10.11 6.78
N GLN A 56 1.94 -11.28 6.41
CA GLN A 56 2.79 -12.36 5.90
C GLN A 56 3.52 -11.93 4.63
N HIS A 57 2.83 -11.27 3.70
CA HIS A 57 3.45 -10.75 2.48
C HIS A 57 4.58 -9.75 2.79
N ILE A 58 4.36 -8.82 3.72
CA ILE A 58 5.37 -7.84 4.14
C ILE A 58 6.57 -8.54 4.79
N GLN A 59 6.32 -9.57 5.60
CA GLN A 59 7.36 -10.36 6.24
C GLN A 59 8.20 -11.14 5.22
N ASP A 60 7.57 -11.71 4.20
CA ASP A 60 8.24 -12.50 3.17
C ASP A 60 9.05 -11.63 2.21
N CYS A 61 8.45 -10.52 1.75
CA CYS A 61 9.04 -9.67 0.72
C CYS A 61 9.98 -8.59 1.28
N LYS A 62 9.87 -8.27 2.57
CA LYS A 62 10.62 -7.17 3.22
C LYS A 62 10.35 -5.79 2.63
N PHE A 63 9.27 -5.64 1.87
CA PHE A 63 8.75 -4.36 1.39
C PHE A 63 7.23 -4.41 1.29
N LEU A 64 6.63 -3.24 1.09
CA LEU A 64 5.21 -3.07 0.81
C LEU A 64 5.06 -1.99 -0.27
N LYS A 65 4.35 -2.29 -1.36
CA LYS A 65 3.80 -1.25 -2.24
C LYS A 65 2.31 -1.17 -2.03
N VAL A 66 1.85 0.04 -1.74
CA VAL A 66 0.44 0.41 -1.75
C VAL A 66 0.18 1.36 -2.90
N ALA A 67 -0.99 1.27 -3.49
CA ALA A 67 -1.39 2.11 -4.60
C ALA A 67 -2.88 2.44 -4.50
N ARG A 68 -3.26 3.52 -5.17
CA ARG A 68 -4.66 3.86 -5.47
C ARG A 68 -4.77 4.06 -6.98
N ARG A 69 -5.96 3.85 -7.53
CA ARG A 69 -6.19 3.98 -8.96
C ARG A 69 -6.93 5.28 -9.26
N LEU A 70 -6.40 6.05 -10.21
CA LEU A 70 -7.09 7.17 -10.83
C LEU A 70 -7.35 6.82 -12.31
N PRO A 71 -8.61 6.78 -12.76
CA PRO A 71 -8.94 6.64 -14.18
C PRO A 71 -8.31 7.76 -15.03
N LEU A 72 -7.87 7.45 -16.25
CA LEU A 72 -7.18 8.42 -17.12
C LEU A 72 -8.09 9.59 -17.54
N ASP A 73 -9.39 9.36 -17.64
CA ASP A 73 -10.41 10.38 -17.92
C ASP A 73 -10.66 11.31 -16.72
N ALA A 74 -10.12 11.00 -15.55
CA ALA A 74 -10.18 11.83 -14.34
C ALA A 74 -8.84 12.57 -14.06
N TYR A 75 -7.99 12.78 -15.07
CA TYR A 75 -6.66 13.40 -14.90
C TYR A 75 -6.70 14.79 -14.24
N GLU A 76 -7.79 15.54 -14.43
CA GLU A 76 -7.97 16.88 -13.83
C GLU A 76 -8.03 16.82 -12.30
N GLN A 77 -8.38 15.67 -11.73
CA GLN A 77 -8.43 15.41 -10.28
C GLN A 77 -7.07 14.98 -9.73
N LEU A 78 -6.03 14.86 -10.56
CA LEU A 78 -4.72 14.36 -10.14
C LEU A 78 -4.13 15.13 -8.95
N PRO A 79 -4.20 16.48 -8.87
CA PRO A 79 -3.68 17.21 -7.72
C PRO A 79 -4.36 16.82 -6.40
N GLU A 80 -5.71 16.86 -6.34
CA GLU A 80 -6.47 16.49 -5.14
C GLU A 80 -6.34 15.00 -4.82
N PHE A 81 -6.30 14.15 -5.84
CA PHE A 81 -6.08 12.72 -5.70
C PHE A 81 -4.73 12.42 -5.07
N CYS A 82 -3.65 13.07 -5.53
CA CYS A 82 -2.31 12.91 -4.96
C CYS A 82 -2.27 13.37 -3.50
N LEU A 83 -2.87 14.53 -3.18
CA LEU A 83 -2.89 15.04 -1.82
C LEU A 83 -3.66 14.10 -0.88
N SER A 84 -4.87 13.69 -1.25
CA SER A 84 -5.67 12.75 -0.43
C SER A 84 -4.99 11.39 -0.28
N SER A 85 -4.28 10.92 -1.30
CA SER A 85 -3.51 9.67 -1.24
C SER A 85 -2.31 9.80 -0.30
N ALA A 86 -1.59 10.94 -0.35
CA ALA A 86 -0.51 11.20 0.57
C ALA A 86 -1.00 11.27 2.02
N GLN A 87 -2.14 11.93 2.28
CA GLN A 87 -2.75 11.97 3.61
C GLN A 87 -3.08 10.55 4.11
N LEU A 88 -3.75 9.75 3.28
CA LEU A 88 -4.12 8.37 3.61
C LEU A 88 -2.92 7.49 4.00
N PHE A 89 -1.77 7.66 3.32
CA PHE A 89 -0.60 6.81 3.52
C PHE A 89 0.41 7.34 4.53
N LEU A 90 0.51 8.67 4.69
CA LEU A 90 1.55 9.31 5.49
C LEU A 90 1.06 9.80 6.85
N GLU A 91 -0.18 10.30 6.98
CA GLU A 91 -0.70 10.77 8.27
C GLU A 91 -0.62 9.71 9.38
N PRO A 92 -0.92 8.41 9.12
CA PRO A 92 -0.82 7.38 10.15
C PRO A 92 0.62 7.08 10.62
N LEU A 93 1.63 7.70 9.99
CA LEU A 93 3.05 7.49 10.31
C LEU A 93 3.64 8.58 11.21
N PHE A 94 2.90 9.67 11.49
CA PHE A 94 3.31 10.80 12.31
C PHE A 94 2.37 10.99 13.51
#